data_AF-A0A9D8WRQ7-F1
#
_entry.id   AF-A0A9D8WRQ7-F1
#
_cell.length_a   1.000
_cell.length_b   1.000
_cell.length_c   1.000
_cell.angle_alpha   90.00
_cell.angle_beta   90.00
_cell.angle_gamma   90.00
#
_symmetry.space_group_name_H-M   'P 1'
#
loop_
_entity.id
_entity.type
_entity.pdbx_description
1 polymer ?
#
loop_
_entity_poly.entity_id
_entity_poly.type
_entity_poly.pdbx_seq_one_letter_code
_entity_poly.pdbx_strand_id
1 'polypeptide(L)'
;MKRLITIILCLITVSALYAYDPSPYKTPKPKDGEVVLIGNLKFKNELPLEGYRKAFCPGIPMKKLSSVYFVSGVDNPFDSKYAGSYTFSSLSKRFYLGHQFYCDEKLESGRAKLTYFIIGLFLNQVSSAMFTLPINAEVIIPEGAKYVYVGTFEYELDYALRPISVRIIDEYDEALAQFQEEYKTSEVFVRGQLSVKE
;
A
#
# COMPACT_ATOMS: atom_id res chain seq x y z
N MET A 1 51.71 -11.58 -7.26
CA MET A 1 50.29 -11.76 -6.90
C MET A 1 49.86 -10.75 -5.85
N LYS A 2 49.65 -9.50 -6.25
CA LYS A 2 49.14 -8.40 -5.41
C LYS A 2 48.47 -7.43 -6.36
N ARG A 3 47.14 -7.54 -6.56
CA ARG A 3 46.22 -6.61 -7.25
C ARG A 3 44.97 -7.40 -7.70
N LEU A 4 44.19 -7.93 -6.76
CA LEU A 4 42.88 -8.53 -7.11
C LEU A 4 41.86 -8.51 -5.95
N ILE A 5 41.97 -7.56 -5.02
CA ILE A 5 41.04 -7.46 -3.86
C ILE A 5 40.31 -6.09 -3.82
N THR A 6 40.52 -5.20 -4.80
CA THR A 6 39.99 -3.81 -4.70
C THR A 6 38.69 -3.57 -5.47
N ILE A 7 38.11 -4.55 -6.18
CA ILE A 7 36.87 -4.33 -6.97
C ILE A 7 35.60 -4.88 -6.30
N ILE A 8 35.72 -5.69 -5.24
CA ILE A 8 34.54 -6.28 -4.57
C ILE A 8 33.91 -5.32 -3.52
N LEU A 9 34.57 -4.21 -3.16
CA LEU A 9 34.01 -3.23 -2.20
C LEU A 9 33.14 -2.13 -2.83
N CYS A 10 33.07 -2.01 -4.16
CA CYS A 10 32.22 -1.01 -4.83
C CYS A 10 30.83 -1.52 -5.24
N LEU A 11 30.51 -2.80 -4.99
CA LEU A 11 29.21 -3.41 -5.32
C LEU A 11 28.27 -3.56 -4.11
N ILE A 12 28.69 -3.13 -2.91
CA ILE A 12 27.89 -3.24 -1.68
C ILE A 12 27.27 -1.89 -1.26
N THR A 13 27.46 -0.79 -2.00
CA THR A 13 27.01 0.54 -1.55
C THR A 13 25.92 1.22 -2.40
N VAL A 14 25.31 0.55 -3.38
CA VAL A 14 24.13 1.13 -4.08
C VAL A 14 22.80 0.87 -3.35
N SER A 15 22.79 0.11 -2.25
CA SER A 15 21.62 0.04 -1.36
C SER A 15 21.53 1.21 -0.36
N ALA A 16 22.55 2.09 -0.28
CA ALA A 16 22.62 3.17 0.71
C ALA A 16 22.13 4.55 0.21
N LEU A 17 21.44 4.62 -0.93
CA LEU A 17 20.80 5.86 -1.43
C LEU A 17 19.27 5.80 -1.43
N TYR A 18 18.70 4.96 -0.57
CA TYR A 18 17.37 5.21 0.01
C TYR A 18 17.55 5.48 1.50
N ALA A 19 18.23 6.57 1.83
CA ALA A 19 17.97 7.24 3.10
C ALA A 19 16.52 7.75 3.05
N TYR A 20 15.61 6.81 3.34
CA TYR A 20 14.28 7.01 3.85
C TYR A 20 14.46 7.62 5.24
N ASP A 21 13.79 8.74 5.48
CA ASP A 21 13.63 9.26 6.82
C ASP A 21 12.58 8.36 7.49
N PRO A 22 12.96 7.46 8.42
CA PRO A 22 12.00 6.61 9.06
C PRO A 22 11.22 7.41 10.09
N SER A 23 9.96 7.67 9.72
CA SER A 23 8.82 7.93 10.60
C SER A 23 8.49 9.41 10.89
N PRO A 24 7.17 9.72 10.89
CA PRO A 24 6.41 9.53 12.11
C PRO A 24 5.14 8.71 11.85
N TYR A 25 5.20 7.60 11.10
CA TYR A 25 4.12 6.63 11.19
C TYR A 25 4.22 5.98 12.58
N LYS A 26 3.45 6.52 13.52
CA LYS A 26 3.15 5.80 14.77
C LYS A 26 2.55 4.46 14.38
N THR A 27 2.95 3.40 15.09
CA THR A 27 2.29 2.10 14.98
C THR A 27 0.78 2.33 14.94
N PRO A 28 0.08 1.88 13.89
CA PRO A 28 -1.38 1.95 13.87
C PRO A 28 -1.87 1.33 15.17
N LYS A 29 -2.69 2.04 15.94
CA LYS A 29 -3.26 1.51 17.18
C LYS A 29 -4.76 1.40 16.96
N PRO A 30 -5.33 0.19 16.92
CA PRO A 30 -6.78 0.04 16.86
C PRO A 30 -7.40 0.67 18.11
N LYS A 31 -8.49 1.41 17.94
CA LYS A 31 -9.34 1.82 19.07
C LYS A 31 -10.24 0.67 19.50
N ASP A 32 -10.94 0.84 20.61
CA ASP A 32 -11.91 -0.15 21.09
C ASP A 32 -12.98 -0.42 20.03
N GLY A 33 -13.13 -1.69 19.64
CA GLY A 33 -14.06 -2.14 18.60
C GLY A 33 -13.57 -1.94 17.16
N GLU A 34 -12.34 -1.49 16.95
CA GLU A 34 -11.70 -1.36 15.64
C GLU A 34 -10.63 -2.44 15.43
N VAL A 35 -10.35 -2.76 14.17
CA VAL A 35 -9.24 -3.60 13.76
C VAL A 35 -8.36 -2.87 12.77
N VAL A 36 -7.06 -3.18 12.78
CA VAL A 36 -6.13 -2.70 11.76
C VAL A 36 -5.94 -3.79 10.72
N LEU A 37 -6.42 -3.56 9.52
CA LEU A 37 -6.13 -4.39 8.36
C LEU A 37 -4.75 -4.03 7.81
N ILE A 38 -3.93 -5.04 7.52
CA ILE A 38 -2.55 -4.90 7.05
C ILE A 38 -2.38 -5.72 5.78
N GLY A 39 -1.82 -5.12 4.74
CA GLY A 39 -1.49 -5.85 3.53
C GLY A 39 -0.47 -5.11 2.68
N ASN A 40 -0.16 -5.69 1.53
CA ASN A 40 0.75 -5.12 0.55
C ASN A 40 0.07 -4.93 -0.79
N LEU A 41 0.54 -3.94 -1.55
CA LEU A 41 0.18 -3.74 -2.95
C LEU A 41 1.44 -3.86 -3.81
N LYS A 42 1.40 -4.75 -4.79
CA LYS A 42 2.47 -4.96 -5.77
C LYS A 42 1.91 -4.86 -7.19
N PHE A 43 2.80 -4.55 -8.13
CA PHE A 43 2.52 -4.66 -9.55
C PHE A 43 3.41 -5.76 -10.13
N LYS A 44 2.82 -6.65 -10.93
CA LYS A 44 3.53 -7.73 -11.62
C LYS A 44 4.66 -7.19 -12.51
N ASN A 45 4.42 -6.03 -13.12
CA ASN A 45 5.42 -5.27 -13.86
C ASN A 45 5.64 -3.94 -13.14
N GLU A 46 6.90 -3.50 -13.05
CA GLU A 46 7.21 -2.19 -12.48
C GLU A 46 6.51 -1.08 -13.27
N LEU A 47 5.90 -0.14 -12.55
CA LEU A 47 5.34 1.05 -13.17
C LEU A 47 6.47 1.92 -13.71
N PRO A 48 6.39 2.45 -14.95
CA PRO A 48 7.40 3.33 -15.52
C PRO A 48 7.30 4.75 -14.93
N LEU A 49 7.38 4.87 -13.59
CA LEU A 49 7.16 6.11 -12.83
C LEU A 49 8.10 7.23 -13.27
N GLU A 50 9.35 6.92 -13.61
CA GLU A 50 10.31 7.92 -14.10
C GLU A 50 9.93 8.45 -15.49
N GLY A 51 9.37 7.61 -16.35
CA GLY A 51 8.84 8.03 -17.65
C GLY A 51 7.65 8.97 -17.48
N TYR A 52 6.69 8.58 -16.64
CA TYR A 52 5.54 9.43 -16.30
C TYR A 52 5.97 10.76 -15.64
N ARG A 53 6.95 10.72 -14.74
CA ARG A 53 7.51 11.92 -14.11
C ARG A 53 8.09 12.88 -15.13
N LYS A 54 8.93 12.40 -16.04
CA LYS A 54 9.55 13.24 -17.08
C LYS A 54 8.49 13.85 -18.02
N ALA A 55 7.44 13.10 -18.33
CA ALA A 55 6.38 13.54 -19.24
C ALA A 55 5.43 14.57 -18.61
N PHE A 56 5.01 14.35 -17.36
CA PHE A 56 3.92 15.11 -16.74
C PHE A 56 4.37 16.07 -15.62
N CYS A 57 5.50 15.79 -14.96
CA CYS A 57 6.01 16.52 -13.80
C CYS A 57 7.55 16.68 -13.84
N PRO A 58 8.14 17.25 -14.90
CA PRO A 58 9.59 17.39 -14.99
C PRO A 58 10.14 18.23 -13.83
N GLY A 59 11.25 17.78 -13.23
CA GLY A 59 11.91 18.48 -12.11
C GLY A 59 11.43 18.12 -10.71
N ILE A 60 10.33 17.35 -10.57
CA ILE A 60 9.88 16.88 -9.25
C ILE A 60 10.70 15.64 -8.82
N PRO A 61 11.20 15.54 -7.58
CA PRO A 61 11.93 14.36 -7.10
C PRO A 61 11.04 13.11 -6.95
N MET A 62 11.62 11.93 -7.23
CA MET A 62 10.90 10.64 -7.20
C MET A 62 10.22 10.30 -5.87
N LYS A 63 10.81 10.71 -4.74
CA LYS A 63 10.29 10.40 -3.39
C LYS A 63 8.88 10.94 -3.12
N LYS A 64 8.37 11.87 -3.95
CA LYS A 64 7.04 12.48 -3.79
C LYS A 64 5.98 11.91 -4.73
N LEU A 65 6.29 10.88 -5.52
CA LEU A 65 5.55 10.61 -6.76
C LEU A 65 4.43 9.60 -6.70
N SER A 66 4.32 8.78 -5.66
CA SER A 66 3.25 7.80 -5.59
C SER A 66 2.69 7.71 -4.18
N SER A 67 1.38 7.86 -4.10
CA SER A 67 0.61 7.67 -2.90
C SER A 67 -0.47 6.66 -3.20
N VAL A 68 -0.49 5.60 -2.41
CA VAL A 68 -1.58 4.64 -2.36
C VAL A 68 -2.55 5.10 -1.29
N TYR A 69 -3.81 5.17 -1.64
CA TYR A 69 -4.91 5.27 -0.70
C TYR A 69 -5.68 3.96 -0.72
N PHE A 70 -5.98 3.45 0.46
CA PHE A 70 -6.86 2.32 0.63
C PHE A 70 -8.25 2.83 1.00
N VAL A 71 -9.29 2.33 0.31
CA VAL A 71 -10.68 2.65 0.66
C VAL A 71 -11.47 1.36 0.80
N SER A 72 -12.18 1.28 1.93
CA SER A 72 -12.99 0.14 2.33
C SER A 72 -14.41 0.60 2.66
N GLY A 73 -15.37 -0.33 2.60
CA GLY A 73 -16.75 -0.10 3.02
C GLY A 73 -17.59 0.84 2.13
N VAL A 74 -17.10 1.24 0.96
CA VAL A 74 -17.82 2.11 0.01
C VAL A 74 -18.00 1.35 -1.31
N ASP A 75 -19.16 1.48 -1.96
CA ASP A 75 -19.47 0.80 -3.23
C ASP A 75 -18.97 1.57 -4.47
N ASN A 76 -18.88 2.91 -4.39
CA ASN A 76 -18.32 3.76 -5.44
C ASN A 76 -17.48 4.91 -4.81
N PRO A 77 -16.17 4.99 -5.07
CA PRO A 77 -15.31 6.02 -4.47
C PRO A 77 -15.56 7.41 -5.06
N PHE A 78 -16.26 7.47 -6.19
CA PHE A 78 -16.56 8.68 -6.94
C PHE A 78 -18.02 9.13 -6.80
N ASP A 79 -18.79 8.51 -5.90
CA ASP A 79 -20.16 8.95 -5.60
C ASP A 79 -20.14 10.43 -5.17
N SER A 80 -21.04 11.23 -5.75
CA SER A 80 -21.09 12.68 -5.58
C SER A 80 -21.30 13.11 -4.12
N LYS A 81 -21.87 12.22 -3.29
CA LYS A 81 -21.97 12.44 -1.82
C LYS A 81 -20.62 12.49 -1.11
N TYR A 82 -19.57 11.91 -1.71
CA TYR A 82 -18.18 11.96 -1.25
C TYR A 82 -17.32 12.90 -2.09
N ALA A 83 -17.80 13.33 -3.26
CA ALA A 83 -17.07 14.17 -4.21
C ALA A 83 -16.84 15.63 -3.73
N GLY A 84 -17.53 16.07 -2.68
CA GLY A 84 -17.33 17.39 -2.06
C GLY A 84 -16.27 17.41 -0.94
N SER A 85 -15.81 16.25 -0.48
CA SER A 85 -14.87 16.12 0.66
C SER A 85 -13.52 15.53 0.24
N TYR A 86 -13.02 15.84 -0.96
CA TYR A 86 -11.69 15.43 -1.44
C TYR A 86 -10.52 16.10 -0.68
N THR A 87 -10.65 16.29 0.63
CA THR A 87 -9.51 16.04 1.49
C THR A 87 -9.43 14.52 1.67
N PHE A 88 -8.74 13.84 0.74
CA PHE A 88 -8.37 12.40 0.81
C PHE A 88 -7.78 11.96 2.17
N SER A 89 -7.49 12.91 3.06
CA SER A 89 -7.12 12.72 4.46
C SER A 89 -8.23 12.12 5.35
N SER A 90 -9.52 12.22 5.00
CA SER A 90 -10.61 11.75 5.88
C SER A 90 -11.00 10.29 5.66
N LEU A 91 -10.74 9.74 4.48
CA LEU A 91 -11.19 8.39 4.07
C LEU A 91 -10.06 7.37 3.92
N SER A 92 -8.79 7.80 3.99
CA SER A 92 -7.67 6.91 3.72
C SER A 92 -6.36 7.41 4.31
N LYS A 93 -5.64 6.53 5.01
CA LYS A 93 -4.23 6.75 5.30
C LYS A 93 -3.44 6.69 3.99
N ARG A 94 -2.48 7.60 3.82
CA ARG A 94 -1.60 7.64 2.65
C ARG A 94 -0.41 6.73 2.87
N PHE A 95 -0.18 5.82 1.93
CA PHE A 95 0.98 4.92 1.90
C PHE A 95 1.81 5.18 0.65
N TYR A 96 3.07 4.75 0.66
CA TYR A 96 3.93 4.78 -0.51
C TYR A 96 3.92 3.42 -1.21
N LEU A 97 4.09 3.42 -2.53
CA LEU A 97 4.28 2.16 -3.26
C LEU A 97 5.50 1.41 -2.72
N GLY A 98 5.36 0.09 -2.56
CA GLY A 98 6.38 -0.77 -1.95
C GLY A 98 6.31 -0.86 -0.42
N HIS A 99 5.40 -0.14 0.23
CA HIS A 99 5.16 -0.23 1.66
C HIS A 99 3.83 -0.91 1.97
N GLN A 100 3.73 -1.42 3.20
CA GLN A 100 2.48 -1.94 3.73
C GLN A 100 1.42 -0.84 3.82
N PHE A 101 0.19 -1.20 3.47
CA PHE A 101 -0.98 -0.37 3.74
C PHE A 101 -1.65 -0.81 5.04
N TYR A 102 -2.36 0.15 5.65
CA TYR A 102 -3.07 -0.04 6.91
C TYR A 102 -4.46 0.60 6.81
N CYS A 103 -5.47 -0.08 7.32
CA CYS A 103 -6.81 0.49 7.42
C CYS A 103 -7.42 0.21 8.79
N ASP A 104 -7.87 1.27 9.46
CA ASP A 104 -8.61 1.11 10.71
C ASP A 104 -10.08 0.89 10.33
N GLU A 105 -10.60 -0.30 10.61
CA GLU A 105 -11.95 -0.70 10.25
C GLU A 105 -12.82 -0.91 11.48
N LYS A 106 -14.02 -0.34 11.45
CA LYS A 106 -15.05 -0.68 12.43
C LYS A 106 -15.66 -2.00 12.05
N LEU A 107 -15.71 -2.92 13.01
CA LEU A 107 -16.28 -4.23 12.78
C LEU A 107 -17.81 -4.14 12.66
N GLU A 108 -18.33 -4.46 11.48
CA GLU A 108 -19.73 -4.80 11.30
C GLU A 108 -19.85 -6.33 11.27
N SER A 109 -20.36 -6.92 12.36
CA SER A 109 -20.59 -8.38 12.45
C SER A 109 -19.35 -9.25 12.22
N GLY A 110 -18.15 -8.77 12.61
CA GLY A 110 -16.90 -9.52 12.47
C GLY A 110 -16.37 -9.63 11.04
N ARG A 111 -16.84 -8.76 10.14
CA ARG A 111 -16.41 -8.72 8.73
C ARG A 111 -15.95 -7.31 8.35
N ALA A 112 -15.02 -7.23 7.40
CA ALA A 112 -14.57 -5.98 6.81
C ALA A 112 -14.57 -6.08 5.28
N LYS A 113 -15.03 -5.03 4.58
CA LYS A 113 -15.15 -5.01 3.12
C LYS A 113 -14.00 -4.25 2.46
N LEU A 114 -13.17 -4.93 1.67
CA LEU A 114 -12.11 -4.31 0.89
C LEU A 114 -12.63 -4.00 -0.52
N THR A 115 -12.83 -2.72 -0.84
CA THR A 115 -13.43 -2.37 -2.15
C THR A 115 -12.39 -1.99 -3.19
N TYR A 116 -11.52 -1.01 -2.92
CA TYR A 116 -10.57 -0.53 -3.93
C TYR A 116 -9.33 0.14 -3.34
N PHE A 117 -8.21 0.03 -4.07
CA PHE A 117 -7.09 0.95 -3.94
C PHE A 117 -7.28 2.14 -4.87
N ILE A 118 -6.92 3.33 -4.43
CA ILE A 118 -6.78 4.50 -5.28
C ILE A 118 -5.29 4.84 -5.35
N ILE A 119 -4.73 4.79 -6.54
CA ILE A 119 -3.33 5.11 -6.78
C ILE A 119 -3.26 6.52 -7.31
N GLY A 120 -2.69 7.41 -6.50
CA GLY A 120 -2.36 8.75 -6.91
C GLY A 120 -0.91 8.84 -7.34
N LEU A 121 -0.71 9.22 -8.59
CA LEU A 121 0.58 9.63 -9.12
C LEU A 121 0.65 11.16 -9.12
N PHE A 122 1.81 11.70 -8.74
CA PHE A 122 2.07 13.15 -8.79
C PHE A 122 1.14 14.02 -7.93
N LEU A 123 0.55 13.48 -6.86
CA LEU A 123 -0.37 14.27 -6.05
C LEU A 123 0.30 15.51 -5.45
N ASN A 124 -0.46 16.59 -5.37
CA ASN A 124 -0.01 17.92 -4.95
C ASN A 124 1.04 18.56 -5.90
N GLN A 125 1.12 18.11 -7.15
CA GLN A 125 1.88 18.76 -8.22
C GLN A 125 0.93 19.39 -9.25
N VAL A 126 1.49 20.14 -10.21
CA VAL A 126 0.76 20.83 -11.29
C VAL A 126 -0.08 19.86 -12.14
N SER A 127 0.37 18.61 -12.27
CA SER A 127 -0.42 17.53 -12.83
C SER A 127 -0.58 16.41 -11.79
N SER A 128 -1.79 15.87 -11.69
CA SER A 128 -2.09 14.69 -10.89
C SER A 128 -2.77 13.66 -11.79
N ALA A 129 -2.38 12.40 -11.63
CA ALA A 129 -3.07 11.29 -12.26
C ALA A 129 -3.54 10.34 -11.17
N MET A 130 -4.76 9.86 -11.28
CA MET A 130 -5.32 8.90 -10.34
C MET A 130 -5.96 7.76 -11.13
N PHE A 131 -5.78 6.54 -10.63
CA PHE A 131 -6.47 5.37 -11.12
C PHE A 131 -6.86 4.48 -9.95
N THR A 132 -7.87 3.63 -10.16
CA THR A 132 -8.39 2.72 -9.14
C THR A 132 -8.07 1.28 -9.48
N LEU A 133 -7.83 0.49 -8.44
CA LEU A 133 -7.63 -0.95 -8.53
C LEU A 133 -8.73 -1.63 -7.71
N PRO A 134 -9.64 -2.37 -8.35
CA PRO A 134 -10.73 -3.05 -7.66
C PRO A 134 -10.21 -4.25 -6.88
N ILE A 135 -10.68 -4.41 -5.65
CA ILE A 135 -10.39 -5.56 -4.78
C ILE A 135 -11.65 -6.43 -4.66
N ASN A 136 -12.78 -5.82 -4.32
CA ASN A 136 -14.08 -6.47 -4.11
C ASN A 136 -14.01 -7.75 -3.26
N ALA A 137 -13.33 -7.68 -2.12
CA ALA A 137 -13.19 -8.79 -1.19
C ALA A 137 -13.84 -8.47 0.16
N GLU A 138 -14.19 -9.51 0.90
CA GLU A 138 -14.59 -9.44 2.29
C GLU A 138 -13.60 -10.23 3.13
N VAL A 139 -13.20 -9.69 4.28
CA VAL A 139 -12.33 -10.36 5.25
C VAL A 139 -13.16 -10.74 6.46
N ILE A 140 -13.11 -12.01 6.83
CA ILE A 140 -13.60 -12.47 8.14
C ILE A 140 -12.52 -12.20 9.18
N ILE A 141 -12.91 -11.48 10.22
CA ILE A 141 -12.02 -11.05 11.30
C ILE A 141 -12.09 -12.07 12.43
N PRO A 142 -10.95 -12.70 12.81
CA PRO A 142 -10.91 -13.59 13.96
C PRO A 142 -11.32 -12.87 15.25
N GLU A 143 -12.02 -13.56 16.14
CA GLU A 143 -12.48 -12.98 17.41
C GLU A 143 -11.30 -12.45 18.25
N GLY A 144 -11.43 -11.22 18.75
CA GLY A 144 -10.39 -10.58 19.56
C GLY A 144 -9.16 -10.10 18.79
N ALA A 145 -9.11 -10.26 17.46
CA ALA A 145 -8.01 -9.79 16.64
C ALA A 145 -7.94 -8.26 16.63
N LYS A 146 -6.73 -7.72 16.82
CA LYS A 146 -6.44 -6.27 16.75
C LYS A 146 -5.77 -5.88 15.44
N TYR A 147 -4.92 -6.76 14.92
CA TYR A 147 -4.22 -6.58 13.66
C TYR A 147 -4.49 -7.81 12.79
N VAL A 148 -4.91 -7.59 11.54
CA VAL A 148 -5.31 -8.65 10.62
C VAL A 148 -4.57 -8.49 9.30
N TYR A 149 -3.83 -9.52 8.91
CA TYR A 149 -3.20 -9.58 7.60
C TYR A 149 -4.22 -10.01 6.54
N VAL A 150 -4.30 -9.23 5.46
CA VAL A 150 -5.27 -9.39 4.37
C VAL A 150 -4.62 -9.77 3.03
N GLY A 151 -3.35 -10.17 3.04
CA GLY A 151 -2.64 -10.60 1.84
C GLY A 151 -1.85 -9.51 1.11
N THR A 152 -1.07 -9.95 0.13
CA THR A 152 -0.43 -9.11 -0.86
C THR A 152 -1.24 -9.13 -2.15
N PHE A 153 -1.72 -7.97 -2.57
CA PHE A 153 -2.47 -7.79 -3.82
C PHE A 153 -1.48 -7.46 -4.95
N GLU A 154 -1.23 -8.42 -5.83
CA GLU A 154 -0.41 -8.25 -7.02
C GLU A 154 -1.30 -7.97 -8.23
N TYR A 155 -1.20 -6.77 -8.79
CA TYR A 155 -1.94 -6.39 -10.00
C TYR A 155 -1.08 -6.49 -11.25
N GLU A 156 -1.66 -7.05 -12.31
CA GLU A 156 -1.16 -6.88 -13.67
C GLU A 156 -1.97 -5.77 -14.34
N LEU A 157 -1.30 -4.77 -14.89
CA LEU A 157 -1.93 -3.65 -15.58
C LEU A 157 -1.61 -3.67 -17.07
N ASP A 158 -2.50 -3.11 -17.88
CA ASP A 158 -2.22 -2.81 -19.28
C ASP A 158 -1.47 -1.48 -19.46
N TYR A 159 -1.17 -1.14 -20.72
CA TYR A 159 -0.46 0.09 -21.08
C TYR A 159 -1.17 1.38 -20.64
N ALA A 160 -2.48 1.32 -20.40
CA ALA A 160 -3.32 2.43 -19.96
C ALA A 160 -3.59 2.41 -18.45
N LEU A 161 -2.83 1.62 -17.68
CA LEU A 161 -2.97 1.45 -16.23
C LEU A 161 -4.30 0.82 -15.81
N ARG A 162 -4.97 0.09 -16.71
CA ARG A 162 -6.20 -0.65 -16.39
C ARG A 162 -5.83 -2.02 -15.83
N PRO A 163 -6.50 -2.49 -14.77
CA PRO A 163 -6.26 -3.82 -14.23
C PRO A 163 -6.65 -4.90 -15.25
N ILE A 164 -5.70 -5.78 -15.57
CA ILE A 164 -5.90 -7.00 -16.37
C ILE A 164 -6.25 -8.17 -15.45
N SER A 165 -5.48 -8.32 -14.36
CA SER A 165 -5.68 -9.38 -13.38
C SER A 165 -5.20 -8.93 -12.00
N VAL A 166 -5.72 -9.60 -10.97
CA VAL A 166 -5.26 -9.47 -9.60
C VAL A 166 -5.02 -10.86 -9.03
N ARG A 167 -3.91 -11.01 -8.31
CA ARG A 167 -3.58 -12.21 -7.53
C ARG A 167 -3.40 -11.80 -6.08
N ILE A 168 -3.95 -12.59 -5.18
CA ILE A 168 -3.73 -12.43 -3.75
C ILE A 168 -2.72 -13.49 -3.33
N ILE A 169 -1.60 -13.04 -2.77
CA ILE A 169 -0.47 -13.88 -2.34
C ILE A 169 -0.41 -13.83 -0.81
N ASP A 170 -0.28 -14.99 -0.18
CA ASP A 170 0.00 -15.07 1.26
C ASP A 170 1.52 -14.92 1.49
N GLU A 171 1.95 -13.72 1.85
CA GLU A 171 3.32 -13.37 2.24
C GLU A 171 3.34 -12.88 3.69
N TYR A 172 2.63 -13.60 4.56
CA TYR A 172 2.44 -13.21 5.96
C TYR A 172 3.76 -13.02 6.72
N ASP A 173 4.73 -13.91 6.53
CA ASP A 173 5.98 -13.88 7.31
C ASP A 173 6.84 -12.67 6.90
N GLU A 174 6.93 -12.39 5.60
CA GLU A 174 7.61 -11.20 5.07
C GLU A 174 6.92 -9.91 5.50
N ALA A 175 5.58 -9.89 5.45
CA ALA A 175 4.80 -8.78 5.96
C ALA A 175 5.03 -8.56 7.46
N LEU A 176 5.17 -9.63 8.25
CA LEU A 176 5.32 -9.51 9.70
C LEU A 176 6.68 -8.93 10.03
N ALA A 177 7.73 -9.43 9.38
CA ALA A 177 9.07 -8.90 9.48
C ALA A 177 9.10 -7.41 9.12
N GLN A 178 8.49 -7.02 7.99
CA GLN A 178 8.41 -5.63 7.57
C GLN A 178 7.70 -4.74 8.60
N PHE A 179 6.56 -5.17 9.14
CA PHE A 179 5.80 -4.40 10.13
C PHE A 179 6.59 -4.18 11.42
N GLN A 180 7.20 -5.25 11.95
CA GLN A 180 8.00 -5.19 13.16
C GLN A 180 9.23 -4.31 12.97
N GLU A 181 9.85 -4.35 11.79
CA GLU A 181 11.00 -3.53 11.44
C GLU A 181 10.61 -2.04 11.28
N GLU A 182 9.56 -1.74 10.52
CA GLU A 182 9.13 -0.37 10.20
C GLU A 182 8.64 0.36 11.45
N TYR A 183 7.93 -0.34 12.34
CA TYR A 183 7.29 0.25 13.52
C TYR A 183 8.01 -0.02 14.84
N LYS A 184 9.11 -0.78 14.83
CA LYS A 184 9.87 -1.18 16.03
C LYS A 184 8.95 -1.77 17.10
N THR A 185 8.10 -2.70 16.69
CA THR A 185 7.06 -3.31 17.54
C THR A 185 7.21 -4.83 17.59
N SER A 186 6.67 -5.46 18.64
CA SER A 186 6.57 -6.92 18.79
C SER A 186 5.15 -7.44 18.58
N GLU A 187 4.23 -6.54 18.21
CA GLU A 187 2.85 -6.92 17.90
C GLU A 187 2.83 -7.91 16.73
N VAL A 188 1.88 -8.85 16.80
CA VAL A 188 1.62 -9.83 15.74
C VAL A 188 0.25 -9.57 15.17
N PHE A 189 0.09 -9.82 13.88
CA PHE A 189 -1.20 -9.84 13.22
C PHE A 189 -1.65 -11.26 12.96
N VAL A 190 -2.96 -11.49 12.88
CA VAL A 190 -3.54 -12.79 12.53
C VAL A 190 -3.91 -12.81 11.05
N ARG A 191 -3.89 -13.98 10.40
CA ARG A 191 -4.38 -14.09 9.02
C ARG A 191 -5.90 -13.90 9.01
N GLY A 192 -6.39 -12.95 8.21
CA GLY A 192 -7.80 -12.81 7.90
C GLY A 192 -8.21 -13.79 6.81
N GLN A 193 -9.42 -14.33 6.88
CA GLN A 193 -9.94 -15.18 5.82
C GLN A 193 -10.61 -14.30 4.76
N LEU A 194 -10.01 -14.23 3.58
CA LEU A 194 -10.54 -13.50 2.43
C LEU A 194 -11.60 -14.33 1.70
N SER A 195 -12.72 -13.68 1.38
CA SER A 195 -13.73 -14.14 0.44
C SER A 195 -13.81 -13.13 -0.69
N VAL A 196 -13.35 -13.49 -1.88
CA VAL A 196 -13.50 -12.66 -3.08
C VAL A 196 -14.93 -12.85 -3.61
N LYS A 197 -15.62 -11.75 -3.91
CA LYS A 197 -16.91 -11.85 -4.62
C LYS A 197 -16.61 -11.88 -6.12
N GLU A 198 -17.01 -12.97 -6.77
CA GLU A 198 -17.01 -13.10 -8.24
C GLU A 198 -18.01 -12.14 -8.89
#